data_AF-A0A485AZN4-F1
#
_entry.id   AF-A0A485AZN4-F1
#
_cell.length_a   1.000
_cell.length_b   1.000
_cell.length_c   1.000
_cell.angle_alpha   90.00
_cell.angle_beta   90.00
_cell.angle_gamma   90.00
#
_symmetry.space_group_name_H-M   'P 1'
#
loop_
_entity.id
_entity.type
_entity.pdbx_description
1 polymer ?
#
loop_
_entity_poly.entity_id
_entity_poly.type
_entity_poly.pdbx_seq_one_letter_code
_entity_poly.pdbx_strand_id
1 'polypeptide(L)'
;MISPAALKKYGKEIGFHPVGTGPYKLDTWNQTDFVKVTKFAGYWQPGLPKLDSITWRPVVDNNTRAAMLQTGEAQFAFPIPYEQAPLLEKNSKLGAGGQPVDHAALHQHERDAKTVR
;
A
#
# COMPACT_ATOMS: atom_id res chain seq x y z
N MET A 1 -8.36 10.92 7.67
CA MET A 1 -8.13 11.88 8.79
C MET A 1 -7.51 11.15 9.96
N ILE A 2 -6.58 11.79 10.66
CA ILE A 2 -5.91 11.26 11.87
C ILE A 2 -6.73 11.65 13.11
N SER A 3 -6.86 10.74 14.08
CA SER A 3 -7.57 10.97 15.34
C SER A 3 -6.89 12.05 16.20
N PRO A 4 -7.62 13.09 16.67
CA PRO A 4 -7.07 14.10 17.58
C PRO A 4 -6.55 13.51 18.91
N ALA A 5 -7.24 12.51 19.45
CA ALA A 5 -6.81 11.82 20.66
C ALA A 5 -5.49 11.07 20.46
N ALA A 6 -5.32 10.46 19.28
CA ALA A 6 -4.07 9.78 18.92
C ALA A 6 -2.94 10.78 18.72
N LEU A 7 -3.19 11.92 18.08
CA LEU A 7 -2.21 13.00 17.96
C LEU A 7 -1.75 13.50 19.33
N LYS A 8 -2.67 13.68 20.29
CA LYS A 8 -2.32 14.07 21.66
C LYS A 8 -1.49 12.98 22.37
N LYS A 9 -1.79 11.71 22.14
CA LYS A 9 -1.11 10.58 22.79
C LYS A 9 0.28 10.31 22.23
N TYR A 10 0.43 10.29 20.90
CA TYR A 10 1.65 9.85 20.23
C TYR A 10 2.51 11.02 19.71
N GLY A 11 1.95 12.23 19.57
CA GLY A 11 2.69 13.41 19.16
C GLY A 11 3.49 13.19 17.87
N LYS A 12 4.82 13.26 17.96
CA LYS A 12 5.76 13.06 16.83
C LYS A 12 5.79 11.62 16.32
N GLU A 13 5.39 10.64 17.13
CA GLU A 13 5.39 9.22 16.77
C GLU A 13 4.07 8.77 16.12
N ILE A 14 3.13 9.69 15.88
CA ILE A 14 1.84 9.37 15.25
C ILE A 14 1.99 8.67 13.89
N GLY A 15 3.12 8.92 13.20
CA GLY A 15 3.47 8.23 11.96
C GLY A 15 3.53 6.72 12.13
N PHE A 16 4.05 6.21 13.25
CA PHE A 16 4.17 4.78 13.56
C PHE A 16 2.95 4.18 14.26
N HIS A 17 2.03 5.04 14.73
CA HIS A 17 0.79 4.65 15.38
C HIS A 17 -0.43 5.27 14.70
N PRO A 18 -0.67 4.98 13.40
CA PRO A 18 -1.75 5.57 12.66
C PRO A 18 -3.10 5.16 13.25
N VAL A 19 -3.87 6.18 13.65
CA VAL A 19 -5.26 6.01 14.08
C VAL A 19 -6.13 6.95 13.27
N GLY A 20 -7.07 6.38 12.52
CA GLY A 20 -8.00 7.12 11.69
C GLY A 20 -9.38 6.47 11.65
N THR A 21 -10.20 6.88 10.70
CA THR A 21 -11.58 6.40 10.51
C THR A 21 -11.69 5.33 9.42
N GLY A 22 -10.57 4.72 9.02
CA GLY A 22 -10.50 3.75 7.93
C GLY A 22 -11.06 2.37 8.29
N PRO A 23 -11.25 1.49 7.29
CA PRO A 23 -11.80 0.15 7.47
C PRO A 23 -10.83 -0.86 8.11
N TYR A 24 -9.55 -0.52 8.24
CA TYR A 24 -8.52 -1.38 8.82
C TYR A 24 -7.80 -0.69 9.97
N LYS A 25 -7.34 -1.49 10.94
CA LYS A 25 -6.47 -1.09 12.05
C LYS A 25 -5.05 -1.63 11.83
N LEU A 26 -4.04 -0.89 12.27
CA LEU A 26 -2.67 -1.40 12.30
C LEU A 26 -2.61 -2.62 13.24
N ASP A 27 -2.12 -3.74 12.71
CA ASP A 27 -1.84 -4.96 13.46
C ASP A 27 -0.36 -5.01 13.84
N THR A 28 0.53 -4.90 12.86
CA THR A 28 1.98 -4.93 13.08
C THR A 28 2.69 -4.12 12.02
N TRP A 29 3.74 -3.42 12.43
CA TRP A 29 4.68 -2.78 11.51
C TRP A 29 6.10 -3.27 11.82
N ASN A 30 6.63 -4.09 10.90
CA ASN A 30 8.06 -4.34 10.81
C ASN A 30 8.63 -3.32 9.81
N GLN A 31 9.44 -2.37 10.31
CA GLN A 31 9.89 -1.21 9.54
C GLN A 31 10.60 -1.56 8.23
N THR A 32 11.21 -2.74 8.15
CA THR A 32 11.95 -3.19 6.97
C THR A 32 11.15 -4.16 6.12
N ASP A 33 10.33 -5.02 6.74
CA ASP A 33 9.76 -6.16 6.03
C ASP A 33 8.30 -5.97 5.57
N PHE A 34 7.43 -5.47 6.45
CA PHE A 34 6.00 -5.37 6.12
C PHE A 34 5.19 -4.51 7.09
N VAL A 35 4.06 -4.00 6.58
CA VAL A 35 2.97 -3.43 7.37
C VAL A 35 1.75 -4.31 7.23
N LYS A 36 1.28 -4.88 8.35
CA LYS A 36 0.06 -5.68 8.40
C LYS A 36 -1.07 -4.89 9.06
N VAL A 37 -2.22 -4.87 8.39
CA VAL A 37 -3.44 -4.27 8.91
C VAL A 37 -4.55 -5.32 8.95
N THR A 38 -5.43 -5.24 9.95
CA THR A 38 -6.55 -6.16 10.14
C THR A 38 -7.87 -5.41 10.08
N LYS A 39 -8.95 -6.11 9.71
CA LYS A 39 -10.30 -5.56 9.63
C LYS A 39 -10.70 -4.86 10.92
N PHE A 40 -11.26 -3.66 10.78
CA PHE A 40 -11.87 -2.93 11.89
C PHE A 40 -13.37 -3.24 11.95
N ALA A 41 -13.80 -4.00 12.96
CA ALA A 41 -15.20 -4.42 13.13
C ALA A 41 -16.16 -3.25 13.35
N GLY A 42 -15.69 -2.12 13.87
CA GLY A 42 -16.48 -0.92 14.09
C GLY A 42 -16.52 0.04 12.89
N TYR A 43 -16.19 -0.41 11.69
CA TYR A 43 -16.22 0.45 10.52
C TYR A 43 -17.65 0.90 10.21
N TRP A 44 -17.81 2.20 9.96
CA TRP A 44 -19.12 2.86 9.89
C TRP A 44 -19.93 2.47 8.65
N GLN A 45 -19.28 1.98 7.58
CA GLN A 45 -19.99 1.46 6.41
C GLN A 45 -20.30 -0.03 6.61
N PRO A 46 -21.59 -0.42 6.65
CA PRO A 46 -21.98 -1.82 6.74
C PRO A 46 -21.44 -2.65 5.57
N GLY A 47 -21.04 -3.89 5.84
CA GLY A 47 -20.54 -4.82 4.81
C GLY A 47 -19.09 -4.59 4.38
N LEU A 48 -18.37 -3.63 4.98
CA LEU A 48 -16.97 -3.35 4.71
C LEU A 48 -16.09 -3.44 5.97
N PRO A 49 -14.77 -3.71 5.82
CA PRO A 49 -14.11 -4.20 4.60
C PRO A 49 -14.44 -5.66 4.28
N LYS A 50 -14.22 -6.05 3.02
CA LYS A 50 -14.38 -7.43 2.53
C LYS A 50 -13.20 -8.34 2.87
N LEU A 51 -12.00 -7.76 3.04
CA LEU A 51 -10.80 -8.52 3.38
C LEU A 51 -10.62 -8.52 4.89
N ASP A 52 -10.14 -9.64 5.42
CA ASP A 52 -9.85 -9.78 6.85
C ASP A 52 -8.53 -9.10 7.24
N SER A 53 -7.55 -9.12 6.33
CA SER A 53 -6.27 -8.44 6.52
C SER A 53 -5.62 -8.06 5.20
N ILE A 54 -4.70 -7.11 5.27
CA ILE A 54 -3.82 -6.73 4.17
C ILE A 54 -2.40 -6.69 4.71
N THR A 55 -1.46 -7.30 3.99
CA THR A 55 -0.02 -7.23 4.29
C THR A 55 0.68 -6.50 3.15
N TRP A 56 1.20 -5.31 3.45
CA TRP A 56 1.99 -4.52 2.52
C TRP A 56 3.45 -4.88 2.68
N ARG A 57 4.08 -5.34 1.60
CA ARG A 57 5.51 -5.73 1.59
C ARG A 57 6.26 -4.85 0.58
N PRO A 58 7.25 -4.06 1.00
CA PRO A 58 8.16 -3.41 0.07
C PRO A 58 9.01 -4.46 -0.64
N VAL A 59 8.91 -4.53 -1.96
CA VAL A 59 9.73 -5.43 -2.80
C VAL A 59 10.43 -4.56 -3.84
N VAL A 60 11.70 -4.27 -3.58
CA VAL A 60 12.52 -3.35 -4.39
C VAL A 60 12.80 -3.94 -5.77
N ASP A 61 13.11 -5.24 -5.84
CA ASP A 61 13.39 -5.89 -7.11
C ASP A 61 12.11 -6.12 -7.94
N ASN A 62 12.12 -5.59 -9.16
CA ASN A 62 10.95 -5.59 -10.04
C ASN A 62 10.57 -6.99 -10.54
N ASN A 63 11.57 -7.83 -10.81
CA ASN A 63 11.35 -9.18 -11.30
C ASN A 63 10.78 -10.09 -10.20
N THR A 64 11.30 -9.96 -8.99
CA THR A 64 10.79 -10.65 -7.80
C THR A 64 9.33 -10.30 -7.55
N ARG A 65 8.98 -9.01 -7.66
CA ARG A 65 7.60 -8.55 -7.49
C ARG A 65 6.64 -9.14 -8.54
N ALA A 66 7.07 -9.23 -9.80
CA ALA A 66 6.29 -9.88 -10.85
C ALA A 66 6.17 -11.41 -10.62
N ALA A 67 7.25 -12.07 -10.18
CA ALA A 67 7.24 -13.49 -9.85
C ALA A 67 6.30 -13.82 -8.68
N MET A 68 6.21 -12.96 -7.67
CA MET A 68 5.27 -13.11 -6.56
C MET A 68 3.80 -13.08 -7.04
N LEU A 69 3.47 -12.28 -8.06
CA LEU A 69 2.15 -12.31 -8.69
C LEU A 69 1.91 -13.61 -9.46
N GLN A 70 2.91 -14.09 -10.21
CA GLN A 70 2.79 -15.32 -10.99
C GLN A 70 2.56 -16.55 -10.12
N THR A 71 3.27 -16.62 -8.99
CA THR A 71 3.19 -17.73 -8.03
C THR A 71 1.94 -17.64 -7.14
N GLY A 72 1.30 -16.46 -7.07
CA GLY A 72 0.16 -16.20 -6.19
C GLY A 72 0.56 -15.84 -4.75
N GLU A 73 1.85 -15.69 -4.46
CA GLU A 73 2.34 -15.17 -3.17
C GLU A 73 1.80 -13.76 -2.91
N ALA A 74 1.73 -12.94 -3.96
CA ALA A 74 1.05 -11.65 -3.96
C ALA A 74 -0.22 -11.72 -4.80
N GLN A 75 -1.29 -11.08 -4.32
CA GLN A 75 -2.54 -10.93 -5.07
C GLN A 75 -2.62 -9.57 -5.79
N PHE A 76 -1.75 -8.62 -5.41
CA PHE A 76 -1.61 -7.32 -6.03
C PHE A 76 -0.15 -6.87 -5.95
N ALA A 77 0.37 -6.25 -7.00
CA ALA A 77 1.69 -5.65 -6.96
C ALA A 77 1.78 -4.43 -7.88
N PHE A 78 2.55 -3.43 -7.43
CA PHE A 78 2.79 -2.18 -8.15
C PHE A 78 4.17 -1.61 -7.75
N PRO A 79 4.91 -0.98 -8.69
CA PRO A 79 4.64 -0.92 -10.12
C PRO A 79 4.88 -2.27 -10.80
N ILE A 80 4.36 -2.52 -12.01
CA ILE A 80 4.75 -3.68 -12.82
C ILE A 80 5.72 -3.19 -13.90
N PRO A 81 6.92 -3.78 -14.04
CA PRO A 81 7.83 -3.40 -15.11
C PRO A 81 7.20 -3.74 -16.46
N TYR A 82 7.31 -2.84 -17.44
CA TYR A 82 6.66 -2.97 -18.75
C TYR A 82 6.96 -4.32 -19.43
N GLU A 83 8.20 -4.79 -19.34
CA GLU A 83 8.63 -6.09 -19.89
C GLU A 83 7.86 -7.29 -19.32
N GLN A 84 7.39 -7.21 -18.07
CA GLN A 84 6.64 -8.30 -17.42
C GLN A 84 5.14 -8.21 -17.68
N ALA A 85 4.61 -7.06 -18.14
CA ALA A 85 3.17 -6.89 -18.33
C ALA A 85 2.58 -7.88 -19.35
N PRO A 86 3.16 -8.10 -20.55
CA PRO A 86 2.63 -9.08 -21.50
C PRO A 86 2.65 -10.53 -20.99
N LEU A 87 3.59 -10.84 -20.09
CA LEU A 87 3.69 -12.16 -19.47
C LEU A 87 2.61 -12.37 -18.40
N LEU A 88 2.34 -11.35 -17.59
CA LEU A 88 1.31 -11.40 -16.56
C LEU A 88 -0.11 -11.38 -17.14
N GLU A 89 -0.33 -10.67 -18.26
CA GLU A 89 -1.62 -10.66 -18.99
C GLU A 89 -2.03 -12.04 -19.52
N LYS A 90 -1.05 -12.89 -19.86
CA LYS A 90 -1.31 -14.26 -20.32
C LYS A 90 -1.75 -15.18 -19.18
N ASN A 91 -1.55 -14.79 -17.92
CA ASN A 91 -1.99 -15.58 -16.78
C ASN A 91 -3.47 -15.32 -16.52
N SER A 92 -4.32 -16.30 -16.83
CA SER A 92 -5.78 -16.22 -16.67
C SER A 92 -6.26 -15.98 -15.23
N LYS A 93 -5.37 -16.14 -14.23
CA LYS A 93 -5.64 -15.85 -12.82
C LYS A 93 -5.37 -14.39 -12.42
N LEU A 94 -4.77 -13.59 -13.31
CA LEU A 94 -4.37 -12.21 -13.03
C LEU A 94 -5.13 -11.24 -13.95
N GLY A 95 -5.59 -10.13 -13.38
CA GLY A 95 -6.10 -8.99 -14.14
C GLY A 95 -5.02 -7.91 -14.24
N ALA A 96 -4.59 -7.56 -15.45
CA ALA A 96 -3.70 -6.41 -15.66
C ALA A 96 -4.53 -5.14 -15.83
N GLY A 97 -4.38 -4.17 -14.91
CA GLY A 97 -4.97 -2.84 -15.02
C GLY A 97 -3.86 -1.80 -15.25
N GLY A 98 -3.76 -1.26 -16.46
CA GLY A 98 -2.81 -0.19 -16.77
C GLY A 98 -3.36 1.17 -16.34
N GLN A 99 -2.62 1.89 -15.50
CA GLN A 99 -2.81 3.34 -15.32
C GLN A 99 -1.55 4.07 -15.81
N PRO A 100 -1.67 5.14 -16.62
CA PRO A 100 -0.50 5.94 -17.00
C PRO A 100 0.16 6.51 -15.75
N VAL A 101 1.44 6.22 -15.56
CA VAL A 101 2.27 6.87 -14.53
C VAL A 101 2.97 8.07 -15.17
N ASP A 102 2.45 9.27 -14.92
CA ASP A 102 3.11 10.50 -15.35
C ASP A 102 4.35 10.76 -14.46
N HIS A 103 5.53 10.56 -15.05
CA HIS A 103 6.80 10.78 -14.37
C HIS A 103 7.07 12.28 -14.11
N ALA A 104 6.38 13.19 -14.80
CA ALA A 104 6.52 14.63 -14.57
C ALA A 104 5.89 15.08 -13.24
N ALA A 105 4.82 14.40 -12.79
CA ALA A 105 4.15 14.70 -11.53
C ALA A 105 5.01 14.33 -10.30
N LEU A 106 5.83 13.27 -10.40
CA LEU A 106 6.72 12.84 -9.32
C LEU A 106 7.84 13.86 -9.07
N HIS A 107 8.42 14.42 -10.13
CA HIS A 107 9.47 15.43 -10.00
C HIS A 107 8.96 16.76 -9.45
N GLN A 108 7.69 17.10 -9.65
CA GLN A 108 7.12 18.31 -9.04
C GLN A 108 7.02 18.14 -7.51
N HIS A 109 6.56 16.97 -7.05
CA HIS A 109 6.42 16.70 -5.62
C HIS A 109 7.77 16.63 -4.88
N GLU A 110 8.84 16.16 -5.54
CA GLU A 110 10.20 16.18 -4.99
C GLU A 110 10.82 17.58 -4.94
N ARG A 111 10.46 18.47 -5.90
CA ARG A 111 10.89 19.88 -5.89
C ARG A 111 10.15 20.68 -4.81
N ASP A 112 8.87 20.41 -4.61
CA ASP A 112 8.05 21.10 -3.61
C ASP A 112 8.48 20.72 -2.18
N ALA A 113 8.90 19.48 -1.96
CA ALA A 113 9.44 19.02 -0.67
C ALA A 113 10.81 19.61 -0.32
N LYS A 114 11.61 20.04 -1.31
CA LYS A 114 12.93 20.68 -1.08
C LYS A 114 12.84 22.20 -0.90
N THR A 115 11.72 22.82 -1.26
CA THR A 115 11.53 24.28 -1.20
C THR A 115 10.97 24.76 0.15
N VAL A 116 10.58 23.83 1.04
CA VAL A 116 10.21 24.13 2.43
C VAL A 116 11.38 23.78 3.35
N ARG A 117 12.43 24.61 3.32
CA ARG A 117 13.46 24.72 4.36
C ARG A 117 13.74 26.18 4.64
#